data_AF-A0A8C4R4B1-F1
#
_entry.id   AF-A0A8C4R4B1-F1
#
_cell.length_a   1.000
_cell.length_b   1.000
_cell.length_c   1.000
_cell.angle_alpha   90.00
_cell.angle_beta   90.00
_cell.angle_gamma   90.00
#
_symmetry.space_group_name_H-M   'P 1'
#
loop_
_entity.id
_entity.type
_entity.pdbx_description
1 polymer ?
#
loop_
_entity_poly.entity_id
_entity_poly.type
_entity_poly.pdbx_seq_one_letter_code
_entity_poly.pdbx_strand_id
1 'polypeptide(L)'
;MASALSGILSGSFGFSDVQDDAVGVAVSAPPVEGEANVELLRYVATVLGIRKSGISLYKGSRSRDKVLCIQTGLLNAETSLQRLRQEAEEA
;
A
#
# COMPACT_ATOMS: atom_id res chain seq x y z
N MET A 1 17.72 5.14 9.84
CA MET A 1 16.93 6.39 9.99
C MET A 1 16.05 6.47 8.75
N ALA A 2 14.76 6.15 8.74
CA ALA A 2 13.75 6.06 9.80
C ALA A 2 12.76 4.91 9.49
N SER A 3 12.91 3.78 10.19
CA SER A 3 11.86 2.77 10.29
C SER A 3 10.83 3.29 11.30
N ALA A 4 9.75 3.90 10.81
CA ALA A 4 8.73 4.52 11.67
C ALA A 4 7.29 4.32 11.18
N LEU A 5 7.04 3.39 10.26
CA LEU A 5 5.68 3.11 9.76
C LEU A 5 5.12 1.74 10.16
N SER A 6 5.95 0.83 10.67
CA SER A 6 5.51 -0.49 11.15
C SER A 6 4.61 -0.44 12.42
N GLY A 7 4.59 0.67 13.16
CA GLY A 7 4.06 0.70 14.53
C GLY A 7 2.62 1.19 14.76
N ILE A 8 1.82 1.55 13.75
CA ILE A 8 0.54 2.26 13.98
C ILE A 8 -0.72 1.53 13.48
N LEU A 9 -0.57 0.40 12.78
CA LEU A 9 -1.73 -0.32 12.24
C LEU A 9 -1.93 -1.61 13.03
N SER A 10 -3.19 -1.86 13.43
CA SER A 10 -3.51 -2.98 14.32
C SER A 10 -3.37 -4.35 13.63
N GLY A 11 -3.02 -4.36 12.34
CA GLY A 11 -2.65 -5.52 11.53
C GLY A 11 -1.27 -5.37 10.89
N SER A 12 -0.57 -6.49 10.66
CA SER A 12 0.71 -6.46 9.94
C SER A 12 0.46 -6.24 8.44
N PHE A 13 0.97 -5.14 7.91
CA PHE A 13 1.03 -4.84 6.47
C PHE A 13 2.50 -4.80 6.06
N GLY A 14 2.86 -5.43 4.94
CA GLY A 14 4.24 -5.42 4.44
C GLY A 14 4.26 -5.57 2.92
N PHE A 15 5.20 -4.91 2.25
CA PHE A 15 5.46 -5.16 0.84
C PHE A 15 6.37 -6.37 0.72
N SER A 16 6.06 -7.30 -0.18
CA SER A 16 6.80 -8.57 -0.29
C SER A 16 7.43 -8.77 -1.66
N ASP A 17 6.78 -8.30 -2.72
CA ASP A 17 7.26 -8.46 -4.09
C ASP A 17 6.94 -7.19 -4.87
N VAL A 18 7.95 -6.45 -5.34
CA VAL A 18 7.73 -5.17 -6.04
C VAL A 18 8.30 -5.26 -7.46
N GLN A 19 7.45 -5.65 -8.40
CA GLN A 19 7.77 -5.72 -9.82
C GLN A 19 7.29 -4.46 -10.56
N ASP A 20 7.78 -4.26 -11.78
CA ASP A 20 7.45 -3.08 -12.58
C ASP A 20 5.97 -3.04 -13.03
N ASP A 21 5.30 -4.20 -13.10
CA ASP A 21 3.88 -4.31 -13.48
C ASP A 21 2.95 -4.62 -12.28
N ALA A 22 3.48 -5.19 -11.20
CA ALA A 22 2.69 -5.65 -10.07
C ALA A 22 3.43 -5.49 -8.73
N VAL A 23 2.68 -5.15 -7.69
CA VAL A 23 3.20 -5.02 -6.32
C VAL A 23 2.41 -5.93 -5.38
N GLY A 24 3.10 -6.91 -4.83
CA GLY A 24 2.63 -7.81 -3.78
C GLY A 24 2.68 -7.13 -2.41
N VAL A 25 1.51 -7.06 -1.77
CA VAL A 25 1.36 -6.58 -0.39
C VAL A 25 0.85 -7.74 0.47
N ALA A 26 1.64 -8.14 1.46
CA ALA A 26 1.20 -9.04 2.52
C ALA A 26 0.32 -8.28 3.51
N VAL A 27 -0.88 -8.81 3.74
CA VAL A 27 -1.86 -8.26 4.68
C VAL A 27 -2.27 -9.37 5.64
N SER A 28 -1.91 -9.23 6.92
CA SER A 28 -2.38 -10.15 7.97
C SER A 28 -3.78 -9.80 8.50
N ALA A 29 -4.38 -8.70 8.02
CA ALA A 29 -5.71 -8.29 8.46
C ALA A 29 -6.79 -9.24 7.87
N PRO A 30 -7.73 -9.75 8.70
CA PRO A 30 -8.83 -10.57 8.21
C PRO A 30 -9.71 -9.75 7.24
N PRO A 31 -10.32 -10.37 6.22
CA PRO A 31 -11.14 -9.68 5.21
C PRO A 31 -12.51 -9.27 5.77
N VAL A 32 -12.55 -8.71 6.98
CA VAL A 32 -13.78 -8.18 7.57
C VAL A 32 -14.04 -6.83 6.90
N GLU A 33 -15.23 -6.73 6.33
CA GLU A 33 -15.63 -5.72 5.34
C GLU A 33 -15.38 -4.28 5.83
N GLY A 34 -14.54 -3.53 5.11
CA GLY A 34 -14.39 -2.08 5.25
C GLY A 34 -13.07 -1.62 5.89
N GLU A 35 -12.74 -2.09 7.10
CA GLU A 35 -11.60 -1.56 7.86
C GLU A 35 -10.26 -1.91 7.22
N ALA A 36 -10.06 -3.17 6.80
CA ALA A 36 -8.81 -3.58 6.15
C ALA A 36 -8.53 -2.85 4.83
N ASN A 37 -9.58 -2.45 4.09
CA ASN A 37 -9.43 -1.67 2.86
C ASN A 37 -9.00 -0.24 3.16
N VAL A 38 -9.62 0.38 4.17
CA VAL A 38 -9.27 1.74 4.61
C VAL A 38 -7.84 1.79 5.16
N GLU A 39 -7.45 0.75 5.90
CA GLU A 39 -6.13 0.63 6.49
C GLU A 39 -5.05 0.37 5.43
N LEU A 40 -5.32 -0.51 4.45
CA LEU A 40 -4.45 -0.72 3.30
C LEU A 40 -4.25 0.57 2.49
N LEU A 41 -5.34 1.27 2.16
CA LEU A 41 -5.28 2.54 1.44
C LEU A 41 -4.47 3.58 2.24
N ARG A 42 -4.62 3.59 3.57
CA ARG A 42 -3.85 4.48 4.45
C ARG A 42 -2.36 4.12 4.45
N TYR A 43 -2.04 2.84 4.57
CA TYR A 43 -0.66 2.34 4.57
C TYR A 43 0.06 2.74 3.29
N VAL A 44 -0.52 2.40 2.13
CA VAL A 44 0.06 2.73 0.83
C VAL A 44 0.13 4.25 0.62
N ALA A 45 -0.89 5.01 1.03
CA ALA A 45 -0.85 6.46 0.97
C ALA A 45 0.29 7.06 1.81
N THR A 46 0.56 6.50 3.00
CA THR A 46 1.63 6.97 3.88
C THR A 46 3.01 6.64 3.32
N VAL A 47 3.22 5.43 2.80
CA VAL A 47 4.49 5.00 2.19
C VAL A 47 4.81 5.84 0.96
N LEU A 48 3.80 6.08 0.11
CA LEU A 48 3.95 6.94 -1.06
C LEU A 48 4.00 8.42 -0.67
N GLY A 49 3.51 8.83 0.50
CA GLY A 49 3.43 10.22 0.93
C GLY A 49 2.34 11.03 0.19
N ILE A 50 1.25 10.37 -0.22
CA ILE A 50 0.13 10.99 -0.94
C ILE A 50 -1.10 11.14 -0.04
N ARG A 51 -2.03 12.00 -0.46
CA ARG A 51 -3.34 12.13 0.23
C ARG A 51 -4.19 10.89 -0.04
N LYS A 52 -5.05 10.53 0.93
CA LYS A 52 -6.05 9.46 0.79
C LYS A 52 -6.96 9.63 -0.44
N SER A 53 -7.21 10.86 -0.89
CA SER A 53 -8.00 11.15 -2.09
C SER A 53 -7.31 10.72 -3.38
N GLY A 54 -5.97 10.58 -3.36
CA GLY A 54 -5.17 10.15 -4.50
C GLY A 54 -4.95 8.65 -4.57
N ILE A 55 -5.65 7.86 -3.73
CA ILE A 55 -5.61 6.40 -3.79
C ILE A 55 -7.01 5.84 -3.61
N SER A 56 -7.35 4.84 -4.41
CA SER A 56 -8.67 4.19 -4.38
C SER A 56 -8.56 2.70 -4.67
N LEU A 57 -9.51 1.92 -4.17
CA LEU A 57 -9.60 0.50 -4.50
C LEU A 57 -10.33 0.36 -5.84
N TYR A 58 -9.63 -0.11 -6.87
CA TYR A 58 -10.16 -0.31 -8.21
C TYR A 58 -10.86 -1.67 -8.36
N LYS A 59 -10.22 -2.75 -7.89
CA LYS A 59 -10.75 -4.11 -7.92
C LYS A 59 -10.30 -4.90 -6.69
N GLY A 60 -11.04 -5.97 -6.38
CA GLY A 60 -10.67 -6.90 -5.31
C GLY A 60 -11.28 -6.59 -3.95
N SER A 61 -12.37 -5.81 -3.88
CA SER A 61 -13.08 -5.55 -2.63
C SER A 61 -13.52 -6.81 -1.88
N ARG A 62 -13.74 -7.92 -2.60
CA ARG A 62 -14.09 -9.25 -2.06
C ARG A 62 -13.04 -10.33 -2.39
N SER A 63 -11.89 -9.96 -2.96
CA SER A 63 -10.84 -10.91 -3.37
C SER A 63 -9.56 -10.71 -2.57
N ARG A 64 -8.69 -11.72 -2.59
CA ARG A 64 -7.35 -11.66 -2.01
C ARG A 64 -6.45 -10.73 -2.84
N ASP A 65 -6.63 -10.76 -4.15
CA ASP A 65 -5.94 -9.86 -5.08
C ASP A 65 -6.68 -8.53 -5.15
N LYS A 66 -6.01 -7.46 -4.71
CA LYS A 66 -6.55 -6.10 -4.70
C LYS A 66 -5.78 -5.23 -5.68
N VAL A 67 -6.51 -4.55 -6.55
CA VAL A 67 -5.94 -3.56 -7.46
C VAL A 67 -6.27 -2.19 -6.89
N LEU A 68 -5.24 -1.43 -6.55
CA LEU A 68 -5.36 -0.05 -6.10
C LEU A 68 -5.06 0.88 -7.27
N CYS A 69 -5.87 1.91 -7.46
CA CYS A 69 -5.63 2.98 -8.41
C CYS A 69 -5.08 4.20 -7.67
N ILE A 70 -3.88 4.62 -8.05
CA ILE A 70 -3.21 5.80 -7.51
C ILE A 70 -3.39 6.94 -8.52
N GLN A 71 -4.08 8.00 -8.10
CA GLN A 71 -4.34 9.20 -8.88
C GLN A 71 -3.69 10.39 -8.17
N THR A 72 -2.41 10.59 -8.44
CA THR A 72 -1.64 11.70 -7.87
C THR A 72 -0.91 12.46 -8.97
N GLY A 73 -0.95 13.79 -8.92
CA GLY A 73 -0.10 14.64 -9.77
C GLY A 73 1.28 14.91 -9.17
N LEU A 74 1.55 14.40 -7.96
CA LEU A 74 2.77 14.68 -7.20
C LEU A 74 3.86 13.61 -7.38
N LEU A 75 3.49 12.41 -7.86
CA LEU A 75 4.42 11.30 -8.05
C LEU A 75 4.17 10.66 -9.42
N ASN A 76 5.26 10.30 -10.08
CA ASN A 76 5.23 9.47 -11.28
C ASN A 76 5.30 7.98 -10.88
N ALA A 77 5.02 7.09 -11.84
CA ALA A 77 5.02 5.65 -11.62
C ALA A 77 6.38 5.15 -11.11
N GLU A 78 7.47 5.66 -11.69
CA GLU A 78 8.85 5.31 -11.33
C GLU A 78 9.20 5.66 -9.87
N THR A 79 8.96 6.90 -9.43
CA THR A 79 9.21 7.29 -8.02
C THR A 79 8.36 6.48 -7.06
N SER A 80 7.12 6.17 -7.45
CA SER A 80 6.22 5.36 -6.63
C SER A 80 6.76 3.95 -6.45
N LEU A 81 7.20 3.30 -7.54
CA LEU A 81 7.85 1.99 -7.51
C LEU A 81 9.13 2.01 -6.67
N GLN A 82 9.95 3.05 -6.83
CA GLN A 82 11.22 3.16 -6.12
C GLN A 82 11.01 3.25 -4.60
N ARG A 83 10.00 4.01 -4.15
CA ARG A 83 9.63 4.08 -2.72
C ARG A 83 9.09 2.76 -2.20
N LEU A 84 8.25 2.08 -2.97
CA LEU A 84 7.70 0.78 -2.58
C LEU A 84 8.79 -0.29 -2.50
N ARG A 85 9.76 -0.29 -3.42
CA ARG A 85 10.94 -1.16 -3.38
C ARG A 85 11.77 -0.91 -2.13
N GLN A 86 12.03 0.36 -1.82
CA GLN A 86 12.80 0.72 -0.64
C GLN A 86 12.09 0.27 0.66
N GLU A 87 10.78 0.47 0.77
CA GLU A 87 10.02 -0.02 1.93
C GLU A 87 10.01 -1.55 2.01
N ALA A 88 9.96 -2.25 0.86
CA ALA A 88 10.02 -3.71 0.80
C ALA A 88 11.41 -4.26 1.20
N GLU A 89 12.49 -3.55 0.89
CA GLU A 89 13.85 -3.92 1.33
C GLU A 89 14.09 -3.59 2.82
N GLU A 90 13.37 -2.61 3.36
CA GLU A 90 13.48 -2.20 4.77
C GLU A 90 12.56 -3.00 5.72
N ALA A 91 11.63 -3.81 5.20
CA ALA A 91 10.65 -4.62 5.95
C ALA A 91 11.08 -6.07 6.19
#